data_AF-A0AAD4SD52-F1
#
_entry.id   AF-A0AAD4SD52-F1
#
_cell.length_a   1.000
_cell.length_b   1.000
_cell.length_c   1.000
_cell.angle_alpha   90.00
_cell.angle_beta   90.00
_cell.angle_gamma   90.00
#
_symmetry.space_group_name_H-M   'P 1'
#
loop_
_entity.id
_entity.type
_entity.pdbx_description
1 polymer ?
#
loop_
_entity_poly.entity_id
_entity_poly.type
_entity_poly.pdbx_seq_one_letter_code
_entity_poly.pdbx_strand_id
1 'polypeptide(L)'
;KPKISREVFLIIVVVPSVITVLSIIIILYFCEKRRKKVPERKIEDIDEIQSAESLQYKFSTISAATHNFSDANKLGRGGFGTVYK
;
A
#
# COMPACT_ATOMS: atom_id res chain seq x y z
N LYS A 1 -13.04 -41.99 -26.36
CA LYS A 1 -13.49 -41.18 -25.20
C LYS A 1 -12.62 -41.57 -24.01
N PRO A 2 -11.71 -40.71 -23.50
CA PRO A 2 -10.87 -41.08 -22.37
C PRO A 2 -11.75 -41.31 -21.13
N LYS A 3 -11.60 -42.47 -20.49
CA LYS A 3 -12.27 -42.80 -19.23
C LYS A 3 -11.35 -42.32 -18.11
N ILE A 4 -11.65 -41.16 -17.54
CA ILE A 4 -10.91 -40.63 -16.38
C ILE A 4 -11.31 -41.50 -15.18
N SER A 5 -10.34 -42.18 -14.58
CA SER A 5 -10.58 -43.00 -13.38
C SER A 5 -10.87 -42.10 -12.17
N ARG A 6 -11.64 -42.62 -11.21
CA ARG A 6 -12.05 -41.88 -10.01
C ARG A 6 -10.85 -41.34 -9.23
N GLU A 7 -9.77 -42.12 -9.13
CA GLU A 7 -8.52 -41.71 -8.49
C GLU A 7 -7.88 -40.48 -9.17
N VAL A 8 -7.87 -40.43 -10.50
CA VAL A 8 -7.31 -39.29 -11.25
C VAL A 8 -8.18 -38.05 -11.05
N PHE A 9 -9.51 -38.21 -11.01
CA PHE A 9 -10.42 -37.10 -10.73
C PHE A 9 -10.23 -36.53 -9.31
N LEU A 10 -10.05 -37.40 -8.31
CA LEU A 10 -9.80 -36.96 -6.93
C LEU A 10 -8.50 -36.17 -6.82
N ILE A 11 -7.42 -36.63 -7.47
CA ILE A 11 -6.13 -35.91 -7.47
C ILE A 11 -6.29 -34.52 -8.10
N ILE A 12 -6.99 -34.42 -9.23
CA ILE A 12 -7.20 -33.14 -9.94
C ILE A 12 -7.94 -32.12 -9.10
N VAL A 13 -8.84 -32.54 -8.19
CA VAL A 13 -9.59 -31.60 -7.34
C VAL A 13 -8.87 -31.33 -6.03
N VAL A 14 -8.35 -32.38 -5.39
CA VAL A 14 -7.76 -32.28 -4.05
C VAL A 14 -6.44 -31.51 -4.10
N VAL A 15 -5.56 -31.79 -5.07
CA VAL A 15 -4.26 -31.13 -5.17
C VAL A 15 -4.36 -29.61 -5.29
N PRO A 16 -5.13 -29.03 -6.25
CA PRO A 16 -5.27 -27.57 -6.31
C PRO A 16 -5.98 -27.00 -5.09
N SER A 17 -6.93 -27.72 -4.46
CA SER A 17 -7.58 -27.24 -3.24
C SER A 17 -6.58 -27.06 -2.09
N VAL A 18 -5.59 -27.94 -1.96
CA VAL A 18 -4.54 -27.83 -0.94
C VAL A 18 -3.62 -26.66 -1.27
N ILE A 19 -3.25 -26.49 -2.55
CA ILE A 19 -2.38 -25.40 -3.00
C ILE A 19 -3.04 -24.03 -2.78
N THR A 20 -4.34 -23.89 -3.06
CA THR A 20 -5.07 -22.62 -2.84
C THR A 20 -5.14 -22.28 -1.35
N VAL A 21 -5.45 -23.25 -0.49
CA VAL A 21 -5.48 -23.05 0.96
C VAL A 21 -4.10 -22.63 1.49
N LEU A 22 -3.02 -23.31 1.07
CA LEU A 22 -1.65 -22.93 1.46
C LEU A 22 -1.28 -21.53 0.97
N SER A 23 -1.66 -21.19 -0.26
CA SER A 23 -1.42 -19.87 -0.84
C SER A 23 -2.13 -18.76 -0.06
N ILE A 24 -3.39 -18.98 0.36
CA ILE A 24 -4.14 -18.03 1.19
C ILE A 24 -3.45 -17.83 2.53
N ILE A 25 -3.01 -18.90 3.21
CA ILE A 25 -2.31 -18.82 4.50
C ILE A 25 -1.01 -18.00 4.35
N ILE A 26 -0.24 -18.27 3.29
CA ILE A 26 0.99 -17.52 2.99
C ILE A 26 0.67 -16.04 2.76
N ILE A 27 -0.35 -15.74 1.96
CA ILE A 27 -0.79 -14.36 1.70
C ILE A 27 -1.19 -13.67 3.00
N LEU A 28 -1.99 -14.31 3.86
CA LEU A 28 -2.40 -13.73 5.14
C LEU A 28 -1.21 -13.44 6.05
N TYR A 29 -0.26 -14.38 6.17
CA TYR A 29 0.96 -14.19 6.95
C TYR A 29 1.81 -13.01 6.41
N PHE A 30 1.98 -12.93 5.08
CA PHE A 30 2.69 -11.82 4.45
C PHE A 30 1.93 -10.49 4.59
N CYS A 31 0.61 -10.51 4.50
CA CYS A 31 -0.25 -9.33 4.70
C CYS A 31 -0.11 -8.80 6.13
N GLU A 32 -0.12 -9.66 7.14
CA GLU A 32 0.12 -9.24 8.53
C GLU A 32 1.53 -8.70 8.73
N LYS A 33 2.54 -9.36 8.16
CA LYS A 33 3.93 -8.90 8.24
C LYS A 33 4.14 -7.55 7.52
N ARG A 34 3.42 -7.31 6.42
CA ARG A 34 3.42 -6.01 5.72
C ARG A 34 2.64 -4.95 6.50
N ARG A 35 1.55 -5.31 7.18
CA ARG A 35 0.81 -4.40 8.09
C ARG A 35 1.69 -3.92 9.25
N LYS A 36 2.55 -4.79 9.79
CA LYS A 36 3.53 -4.40 10.83
C LYS A 36 4.70 -3.54 10.31
N LYS A 37 4.86 -3.44 8.98
CA LYS A 37 5.86 -2.57 8.32
C LYS A 37 5.28 -1.25 7.81
N VAL A 38 4.02 -0.94 8.10
CA VAL A 38 3.49 0.41 7.94
C VAL A 38 3.75 1.16 9.24
N PRO A 39 4.74 2.07 9.30
CA PRO A 39 4.77 3.05 10.37
C PRO A 39 3.53 3.92 10.16
N GLU A 40 2.63 3.88 11.13
CA GLU A 40 1.67 4.91 11.51
C GLU A 40 1.05 5.83 10.43
N ARG A 41 -0.28 5.90 10.48
CA ARG A 41 -1.21 6.87 9.83
C ARG A 41 -1.82 6.43 8.50
N LYS A 42 -2.88 5.63 8.63
CA LYS A 42 -4.07 5.78 7.80
C LYS A 42 -4.69 7.15 8.09
N ILE A 43 -4.68 8.04 7.11
CA ILE A 43 -5.74 9.02 6.93
C ILE A 43 -6.53 8.46 5.75
N GLU A 44 -7.72 7.93 6.06
CA GLU A 44 -8.77 7.64 5.09
C GLU A 44 -9.26 8.97 4.50
N ASP A 45 -9.70 8.97 3.24
CA ASP A 45 -10.18 10.11 2.40
C ASP A 45 -9.19 10.80 1.45
N ILE A 46 -8.54 10.07 0.53
CA ILE A 46 -8.15 10.63 -0.79
C ILE A 46 -8.21 9.54 -1.88
N ASP A 47 -9.29 8.74 -1.93
CA ASP A 47 -9.46 7.71 -2.97
C ASP A 47 -10.16 8.23 -4.25
N GLU A 48 -10.36 9.55 -4.40
CA GLU A 48 -11.16 10.11 -5.52
C GLU A 48 -10.46 11.23 -6.33
N ILE A 49 -9.14 11.37 -6.26
CA ILE A 49 -8.38 12.34 -7.10
C ILE A 49 -7.24 11.62 -7.84
N GLN A 50 -7.57 10.55 -8.56
CA GLN A 50 -6.58 9.75 -9.30
C GLN A 50 -6.48 10.09 -10.80
N SER A 51 -7.12 11.17 -11.28
CA SER A 51 -7.32 11.38 -12.73
C SER A 51 -6.70 12.64 -13.35
N ALA A 52 -5.85 13.39 -12.66
CA ALA A 52 -5.09 14.47 -13.32
C ALA A 52 -3.74 14.64 -12.64
N GLU A 53 -2.67 14.52 -13.42
CA GLU A 53 -1.26 14.94 -13.32
C GLU A 53 -0.82 15.85 -12.14
N SER A 54 -1.27 15.56 -10.92
CA SER A 54 -1.02 16.31 -9.70
C SER A 54 -0.04 15.50 -8.86
N LEU A 55 1.18 16.01 -8.72
CA LEU A 55 2.16 15.49 -7.76
C LEU A 55 1.65 15.77 -6.35
N GLN A 56 0.79 14.91 -5.85
CA GLN A 56 0.33 14.94 -4.48
C GLN A 56 1.48 14.47 -3.57
N TYR A 57 1.96 15.36 -2.72
CA TYR A 57 2.98 15.04 -1.72
C TYR A 57 2.33 14.80 -0.36
N LYS A 58 2.79 13.76 0.35
CA LYS A 58 2.39 13.53 1.74
C LYS A 58 2.89 14.68 2.61
N PHE A 59 2.08 15.11 3.58
CA PHE A 59 2.48 16.14 4.55
C PHE A 59 3.79 15.79 5.26
N SER A 60 3.99 14.52 5.62
CA SER A 60 5.24 14.04 6.24
C SER A 60 6.47 14.27 5.37
N THR A 61 6.32 14.18 4.05
CA THR A 61 7.41 14.43 3.09
C THR A 61 7.76 15.91 3.08
N ILE A 62 6.74 16.77 3.03
CA ILE A 62 6.93 18.23 3.03
C ILE A 62 7.51 18.71 4.37
N SER A 63 7.01 18.18 5.49
CA SER A 63 7.52 18.53 6.82
C SER A 63 8.96 18.06 7.00
N ALA A 64 9.32 16.87 6.52
CA ALA A 64 10.71 16.41 6.57
C ALA A 64 11.63 17.28 5.70
N ALA A 65 11.22 17.61 4.47
CA ALA A 65 12.01 18.44 3.56
C ALA A 65 12.28 19.84 4.16
N THR A 66 11.26 20.45 4.75
CA THR A 66 11.36 21.78 5.38
C THR A 66 11.95 21.77 6.78
N HIS A 67 12.42 20.62 7.29
CA HIS A 67 12.85 20.44 8.69
C HIS A 67 11.80 20.94 9.69
N ASN A 68 10.58 20.43 9.53
CA ASN A 68 9.39 20.79 10.28
C ASN A 68 9.08 22.29 10.25
N PHE A 69 9.17 22.89 9.06
CA PHE A 69 8.91 24.33 8.85
C PHE A 69 9.76 25.23 9.75
N SER A 70 11.02 24.84 9.97
CA SER A 70 12.00 25.62 10.74
C SER A 70 12.26 26.98 10.10
N ASP A 71 12.46 28.02 10.93
CA ASP A 71 12.81 29.37 10.46
C ASP A 71 14.11 29.40 9.66
N ALA A 72 15.02 28.43 9.86
CA ALA A 72 16.24 28.30 9.07
C ALA A 72 15.97 27.98 7.58
N ASN A 73 14.79 27.42 7.28
CA ASN A 73 14.35 27.13 5.91
C ASN A 73 13.33 28.14 5.40
N LYS A 74 12.99 29.17 6.18
CA LYS A 74 12.06 30.20 5.74
C LYS A 74 12.71 31.10 4.69
N LEU A 75 12.07 31.20 3.53
CA LEU A 75 12.46 32.09 2.45
C LEU A 75 11.84 33.48 2.62
N GLY A 76 10.64 33.57 3.21
CA GLY A 76 9.97 34.84 3.45
C GLY A 76 8.50 34.66 3.83
N ARG A 77 7.81 35.79 4.04
CA ARG A 77 6.36 35.84 4.26
C ARG A 77 5.76 36.93 3.37
N GLY A 78 4.75 36.58 2.57
CA GLY A 78 4.01 37.50 1.72
C GLY A 78 2.50 37.39 1.93
N GLY A 79 1.71 37.97 1.02
CA GLY A 79 0.24 37.94 1.07
C GLY A 79 -0.37 36.54 0.95
N PHE A 80 0.41 35.55 0.48
CA PHE A 80 0.01 34.15 0.34
C PHE A 80 0.50 33.26 1.51
N GLY A 81 1.18 33.82 2.51
CA GLY A 81 1.71 33.08 3.67
C GLY A 81 3.23 32.98 3.71
N THR A 82 3.73 32.04 4.50
CA THR A 82 5.17 31.78 4.70
C THR A 82 5.67 30.76 3.67
N VAL A 83 6.80 31.06 3.04
CA VAL A 83 7.44 30.19 2.05
C VAL A 83 8.70 29.57 2.66
N TYR A 84 8.91 28.28 2.43
CA TYR A 84 10.08 27.51 2.89
C TYR A 84 10.83 26.91 1.69
N LYS A 85 12.15 26.75 1.82
CA LYS A 85 12.99 26.02 0.87
C LYS A 85 13.02 24.53 1.14
#